data_AF-A0A3C0VMK2-F1
#
_entry.id   AF-A0A3C0VMK2-F1
#
_cell.length_a   1.000
_cell.length_b   1.000
_cell.length_c   1.000
_cell.angle_alpha   90.00
_cell.angle_beta   90.00
_cell.angle_gamma   90.00
#
_symmetry.space_group_name_H-M   'P 1'
#
loop_
_entity.id
_entity.type
_entity.pdbx_description
1 polymer ?
#
loop_
_entity_poly.entity_id
_entity_poly.type
_entity_poly.pdbx_seq_one_letter_code
_entity_poly.pdbx_strand_id
1 'polypeptide(L)' 'MKKNIRIGGASGFRGDSYRATSQLLKDDSLDFMVYDYLAEIAMSIIARAWAKKL' A
#
# COMPACT_ATOMS: atom_id res chain seq x y z
N MET A 1 18.74 22.20 4.03
CA MET A 1 17.72 21.20 4.46
C MET A 1 16.33 21.72 4.11
N LYS A 2 15.53 20.97 3.35
CA LYS A 2 14.10 21.29 3.19
C LYS A 2 13.45 21.24 4.58
N LYS A 3 12.73 22.30 4.96
CA LYS A 3 12.16 22.48 6.30
C LYS A 3 10.90 21.63 6.53
N ASN A 4 10.26 21.18 5.46
CA ASN A 4 9.08 20.33 5.45
C ASN A 4 9.33 19.12 4.56
N ILE A 5 8.96 17.92 5.04
CA ILE A 5 8.98 16.67 4.30
C ILE A 5 7.52 16.28 4.03
N ARG A 6 7.19 15.96 2.77
CA ARG A 6 5.85 15.50 2.38
C ARG A 6 5.88 14.00 2.18
N ILE A 7 5.09 13.30 2.99
CA ILE A 7 4.93 11.84 2.94
C ILE A 7 3.52 11.54 2.43
N GLY A 8 3.42 10.77 1.35
CA GLY A 8 2.17 10.33 0.77
C GLY A 8 1.87 8.88 1.12
N GLY A 9 0.61 8.59 1.42
CA GLY A 9 0.12 7.23 1.62
C GLY A 9 -0.58 6.75 0.36
N ALA A 10 -0.29 5.52 -0.06
CA ALA A 10 -1.04 4.81 -1.07
C ALA A 10 -1.34 3.39 -0.56
N SER A 11 -2.42 2.80 -1.02
CA SER A 11 -2.69 1.39 -0.76
C SER A 11 -3.17 0.68 -2.02
N GLY A 12 -2.88 -0.61 -2.09
CA GLY A 12 -3.30 -1.46 -3.19
C GLY A 12 -4.46 -2.34 -2.79
N PHE A 13 -5.63 -1.76 -2.48
CA PHE A 13 -6.82 -2.53 -2.16
C PHE A 13 -7.62 -2.91 -3.41
N ARG A 14 -8.40 -3.98 -3.30
CA ARG A 14 -9.30 -4.45 -4.36
C ARG A 14 -10.46 -3.47 -4.51
N GLY A 15 -10.44 -2.67 -5.57
CA GLY A 15 -11.42 -1.60 -5.83
C GLY A 15 -10.83 -0.20 -5.88
N ASP A 16 -9.54 -0.04 -5.58
CA ASP A 16 -8.83 1.22 -5.83
C ASP A 16 -8.60 1.44 -7.33
N SER A 17 -8.52 2.70 -7.73
CA SER A 17 -8.18 3.08 -9.09
C SER A 17 -6.72 2.76 -9.36
N TYR A 18 -6.46 1.95 -10.38
CA TYR A 18 -5.11 1.64 -10.85
C TYR A 18 -4.29 2.89 -11.23
N ARG A 19 -4.96 4.05 -11.38
CA ARG A 19 -4.32 5.35 -11.70
C ARG A 19 -4.04 6.21 -10.47
N ALA A 20 -4.59 5.89 -9.29
CA ALA A 20 -4.47 6.74 -8.09
C ALA A 20 -3.02 6.99 -7.70
N THR A 21 -2.20 5.93 -7.64
CA THR A 21 -0.76 6.05 -7.37
C THR A 21 -0.02 6.89 -8.41
N SER A 22 -0.35 6.73 -9.69
CA SER A 22 0.28 7.50 -10.76
C SER A 22 -0.09 8.99 -10.73
N GLN A 23 -1.25 9.35 -10.18
CA GLN A 23 -1.65 10.73 -9.97
C GLN A 23 -0.93 11.34 -8.77
N LEU A 24 -0.77 10.57 -7.69
CA LEU A 24 -0.02 11.00 -6.51
C LEU A 24 1.47 11.22 -6.83
N LEU A 25 2.07 10.36 -7.66
CA LEU A 25 3.46 10.49 -8.11
C LEU A 25 3.71 11.63 -9.11
N LYS A 26 2.65 12.15 -9.74
CA LYS A 26 2.75 13.34 -10.61
C LYS A 26 2.79 14.64 -9.82
N ASP A 27 2.45 14.59 -8.54
CA ASP A 27 2.61 15.73 -7.64
C ASP A 27 4.09 15.83 -7.25
N ASP A 28 4.77 16.82 -7.83
CA ASP A 28 6.21 17.08 -7.66
C ASP A 28 6.59 17.50 -6.21
N SER A 29 5.57 17.60 -5.36
CA SER A 29 5.73 17.92 -3.95
C SER A 29 6.00 16.71 -3.06
N LEU A 30 5.87 15.48 -3.57
CA LEU A 30 6.01 14.26 -2.77
C LEU A 30 7.47 13.86 -2.57
N ASP A 31 7.96 13.86 -1.32
CA ASP A 31 9.34 13.47 -1.01
C ASP A 31 9.45 11.97 -0.69
N PHE A 32 8.45 11.38 -0.02
CA PHE A 32 8.42 9.95 0.32
C PHE A 32 7.03 9.35 0.15
N MET A 33 6.96 8.06 -0.18
CA MET A 33 5.70 7.35 -0.33
C MET A 33 5.69 6.07 0.51
N VAL A 34 4.60 5.87 1.24
CA VAL A 34 4.33 4.64 2.00
C VAL A 34 3.23 3.89 1.27
N TYR A 35 3.51 2.63 0.92
CA TYR A 35 2.54 1.76 0.25
C TYR A 35 2.07 0.68 1.22
N ASP A 36 0.79 0.68 1.55
CA ASP A 36 0.17 -0.41 2.30
C ASP A 36 -0.47 -1.39 1.32
N TYR A 37 0.18 -2.52 1.11
CA TYR A 37 -0.40 -3.65 0.38
C TYR A 37 -0.78 -4.71 1.41
N LEU A 38 -2.03 -4.67 1.85
CA LEU A 38 -2.54 -5.68 2.75
C LEU A 38 -2.47 -7.04 2.05
N ALA A 39 -1.65 -7.93 2.58
CA ALA A 39 -1.48 -9.29 2.10
C ALA A 39 -2.71 -10.17 2.44
N GLU A 40 -3.93 -9.63 2.32
CA GLU A 40 -5.19 -10.24 2.74
C GLU A 40 -5.35 -11.66 2.17
N ILE A 41 -4.99 -11.84 0.90
CA ILE A 41 -4.98 -13.16 0.24
C ILE A 41 -3.90 -14.08 0.86
N ALA A 42 -2.69 -13.58 1.08
CA ALA A 42 -1.60 -14.39 1.64
C ALA A 42 -1.90 -14.81 3.09
N MET A 43 -2.43 -13.89 3.90
CA MET A 43 -2.94 -14.14 5.24
C MET A 43 -4.04 -15.20 5.25
N SER A 44 -5.00 -15.14 4.31
CA SER A 44 -6.03 -16.18 4.19
C SER A 44 -5.46 -17.57 3.87
N ILE A 45 -4.37 -17.63 3.09
CA ILE A 45 -3.65 -18.86 2.75
C ILE A 45 -2.91 -19.40 3.98
N ILE A 46 -2.18 -18.54 4.70
CA ILE A 46 -1.46 -18.90 5.94
C ILE A 46 -2.44 -19.37 7.02
N ALA A 47 -3.54 -18.65 7.21
CA ALA A 47 -4.59 -19.03 8.15
C ALA A 47 -5.18 -20.41 7.83
N ARG A 48 -5.46 -20.69 6.55
CA ARG A 48 -5.93 -22.02 6.10
C ARG A 48 -4.88 -23.12 6.32
N ALA A 49 -3.60 -22.81 6.11
CA ALA A 49 -2.51 -23.74 6.36
C ALA A 49 -2.35 -24.07 7.86
N TRP A 50 -2.55 -23.09 8.74
CA TRP A 50 -2.52 -23.28 10.19
C TRP A 50 -3.75 -24.03 10.69
N ALA A 51 -4.94 -23.73 10.16
CA ALA A 51 -6.18 -24.42 10.50
C ALA A 51 -6.17 -25.92 10.12
N LYS A 52 -5.45 -26.31 9.06
CA LYS A 52 -5.25 -27.72 8.67
C LYS A 52 -4.25 -28.48 9.55
N LYS A 53 -3.49 -27.79 10.40
CA LYS A 53 -2.46 -28.39 11.26
C LYS A 53 -2.99 -28.75 12.67
N LEU A 54 -4.23 -28.39 12.97
CA LEU A 54 -5.03 -28.84 14.12
C LEU A 54 -5.86 -30.05 13.70
#